data_AF-A0A8K1LHF9-F1
#
_entry.id   AF-A0A8K1LHF9-F1
#
_cell.length_a   1.000
_cell.length_b   1.000
_cell.length_c   1.000
_cell.angle_alpha   90.00
_cell.angle_beta   90.00
_cell.angle_gamma   90.00
#
_symmetry.space_group_name_H-M   'P 1'
#
loop_
_entity.id
_entity.type
_entity.pdbx_description
1 polymer ?
#
loop_
_entity_poly.entity_id
_entity_poly.type
_entity_poly.pdbx_seq_one_letter_code
_entity_poly.pdbx_strand_id
1 'polypeptide(L)'
;MLAGLCPVLQAGLGTALTWALTAAGSALVFVFNSGQRRILDGSLGFAAGVMLAASYWSLLAPAIEMAEESGAFGAFSFFPVAAGFVLGAAFVYGADLLIPEMGFPGLAPGCEHRALKEKRDQDLGDGHSDLAIRIGRAGLQP
;
A
#
# COMPACT_ATOMS: atom_id res chain seq x y z
N MET A 1 13.09 20.44 17.73
CA MET A 1 14.45 20.12 18.22
C MET A 1 14.45 20.32 19.72
N LEU A 2 14.72 19.29 20.51
CA LEU A 2 14.84 19.48 21.97
C LEU A 2 16.15 20.22 22.23
N ALA A 3 16.06 21.39 22.88
CA ALA A 3 17.23 22.18 23.24
C ALA A 3 18.11 21.42 24.25
N GLY A 4 19.36 21.13 23.89
CA GLY A 4 20.38 20.58 24.81
C GLY A 4 20.83 19.13 24.59
N LEU A 5 20.31 18.41 23.59
CA LEU A 5 20.75 17.04 23.25
C LEU A 5 21.67 17.04 22.02
N CYS A 6 22.71 16.18 22.03
CA CYS A 6 23.58 15.97 20.85
C CYS A 6 22.74 15.51 19.65
N PRO A 7 22.95 16.07 18.43
CA PRO A 7 22.19 15.71 17.21
C PRO A 7 22.17 14.20 16.92
N VAL A 8 23.27 13.51 17.24
CA VAL A 8 23.43 12.06 17.07
C VAL A 8 22.48 11.27 17.98
N LEU A 9 22.27 11.72 19.23
CA LEU A 9 21.37 11.05 20.16
C LEU A 9 19.90 11.28 19.79
N GLN A 10 19.56 12.46 19.27
CA GLN A 10 18.22 12.74 18.75
C GLN A 10 17.91 11.87 17.51
N ALA A 11 18.87 11.72 16.61
CA ALA A 11 18.75 10.81 15.46
C ALA A 11 18.60 9.36 15.94
N GLY A 12 19.44 8.92 16.89
CA GLY A 12 19.38 7.58 17.46
C GLY A 12 18.03 7.24 18.11
N LEU A 13 17.47 8.17 18.91
CA LEU A 13 16.14 8.02 19.50
C LEU A 13 15.03 8.00 18.44
N GLY A 14 15.14 8.85 17.41
CA GLY A 14 14.23 8.84 16.26
C GLY A 14 14.23 7.50 15.53
N THR A 15 15.41 6.98 15.21
CA THR A 15 15.56 5.67 14.55
C THR A 15 15.06 4.52 15.42
N ALA A 16 15.35 4.55 16.72
CA ALA A 16 14.89 3.52 17.65
C ALA A 16 13.36 3.51 17.78
N LEU A 17 12.72 4.69 17.77
CA LEU A 17 11.27 4.82 17.79
C LEU A 17 10.64 4.25 16.51
N THR A 18 11.22 4.52 15.33
CA THR A 18 10.74 3.92 14.07
C THR A 18 10.83 2.40 14.10
N TRP A 19 11.95 1.86 14.57
CA TRP A 19 12.12 0.40 14.71
C TRP A 19 11.16 -0.20 15.74
N ALA A 20 10.93 0.48 16.86
CA ALA A 20 9.98 0.06 17.88
C ALA A 20 8.54 0.03 17.33
N LEU A 21 8.13 1.01 16.51
CA LEU A 21 6.83 1.00 15.85
C LEU A 21 6.68 -0.19 14.89
N THR A 22 7.70 -0.50 14.10
CA THR A 22 7.69 -1.68 13.21
C THR A 22 7.62 -2.99 13.99
N ALA A 23 8.39 -3.09 15.08
CA ALA A 23 8.35 -4.25 15.97
C ALA A 23 6.98 -4.40 16.64
N ALA A 24 6.38 -3.30 17.11
CA ALA A 24 5.05 -3.29 17.70
C ALA A 24 3.95 -3.68 16.70
N GLY A 25 4.01 -3.16 15.47
CA GLY A 25 3.08 -3.54 14.40
C GLY A 25 3.19 -5.01 14.03
N SER A 26 4.41 -5.56 13.97
CA SER A 26 4.64 -6.98 13.70
C SER A 26 4.22 -7.86 14.88
N ALA A 27 4.41 -7.39 16.12
CA ALA A 27 4.00 -8.11 17.34
C ALA A 27 2.48 -8.34 17.38
N LEU A 28 1.70 -7.42 16.81
CA LEU A 28 0.24 -7.54 16.70
C LEU A 28 -0.19 -8.81 15.94
N VAL A 29 0.61 -9.27 14.97
CA VAL A 29 0.33 -10.48 14.17
C VAL A 29 0.30 -11.75 15.03
N PHE A 30 1.03 -11.79 16.17
CA PHE A 30 0.97 -12.95 17.08
C PHE A 30 -0.33 -13.03 17.89
N VAL A 31 -1.06 -11.92 18.02
CA VAL A 31 -2.36 -11.86 18.72
C VAL A 31 -3.51 -12.20 17.77
N PHE A 32 -3.38 -11.87 16.48
CA PHE A 32 -4.36 -12.20 15.46
C PHE A 32 -4.12 -13.61 14.89
N ASN A 33 -4.93 -14.58 15.32
CA ASN A 33 -4.90 -15.94 14.78
C ASN A 33 -5.21 -15.92 13.26
N SER A 34 -4.47 -16.70 12.46
CA SER A 34 -4.46 -16.72 10.97
C SER A 34 -5.81 -17.02 10.27
N GLY A 35 -6.92 -17.12 11.01
CA GLY A 35 -8.24 -17.45 10.49
C GLY A 35 -8.99 -16.32 9.80
N GLN A 36 -8.57 -15.05 9.95
CA GLN A 36 -9.38 -13.91 9.48
C GLN A 36 -8.68 -13.06 8.43
N ARG A 37 -8.50 -13.65 7.26
CA ARG A 37 -7.94 -13.04 6.05
C ARG A 37 -8.54 -11.65 5.73
N ARG A 38 -9.85 -11.47 5.95
CA ARG A 38 -10.55 -10.18 5.89
C ARG A 38 -9.90 -9.05 6.70
N ILE A 39 -9.40 -9.34 7.90
CA ILE A 39 -8.74 -8.34 8.77
C ILE A 39 -7.33 -8.03 8.26
N LEU A 40 -6.61 -9.04 7.75
CA LEU A 40 -5.31 -8.84 7.12
C LEU A 40 -5.42 -8.02 5.83
N ASP A 41 -6.42 -8.29 5.00
CA ASP A 41 -6.68 -7.53 3.79
C ASP A 41 -7.08 -6.08 4.13
N GLY A 42 -7.84 -5.88 5.22
CA GLY A 42 -8.17 -4.56 5.77
C GLY A 42 -6.95 -3.80 6.31
N SER A 43 -6.02 -4.47 7.00
CA SER A 43 -4.80 -3.83 7.52
C SER A 43 -3.80 -3.48 6.43
N LEU A 44 -3.67 -4.32 5.39
CA LEU A 44 -2.90 -4.02 4.18
C LEU A 44 -3.47 -2.81 3.44
N GLY A 45 -4.79 -2.74 3.27
CA GLY A 45 -5.46 -1.57 2.69
C GLY A 45 -5.31 -0.30 3.52
N PHE A 46 -5.39 -0.41 4.85
CA PHE A 46 -5.16 0.71 5.76
C PHE A 46 -3.72 1.23 5.67
N ALA A 47 -2.73 0.33 5.68
CA ALA A 47 -1.32 0.69 5.53
C ALA A 47 -1.06 1.40 4.20
N ALA A 48 -1.61 0.88 3.10
CA ALA A 48 -1.53 1.53 1.79
C ALA A 48 -2.16 2.94 1.81
N GLY A 49 -3.32 3.09 2.45
CA GLY A 49 -4.01 4.37 2.59
C GLY A 49 -3.22 5.42 3.39
N VAL A 50 -2.66 5.04 4.54
CA VAL A 50 -1.82 5.93 5.37
C VAL A 50 -0.60 6.41 4.61
N MET A 51 0.06 5.51 3.86
CA MET A 51 1.23 5.83 3.05
C MET A 51 0.91 6.84 1.94
N LEU A 52 -0.23 6.68 1.25
CA LEU A 52 -0.69 7.61 0.21
C LEU A 52 -1.06 8.98 0.78
N ALA A 53 -1.79 9.01 1.91
CA ALA A 53 -2.19 10.26 2.55
C ALA A 53 -0.98 11.06 3.05
N ALA A 54 -0.05 10.41 3.74
CA ALA A 54 1.19 11.05 4.20
C ALA A 54 1.98 11.62 3.03
N SER A 55 2.06 10.89 1.91
CA SER A 55 2.75 11.35 0.70
C SER A 55 2.09 12.61 0.10
N TYR A 56 0.76 12.68 0.05
CA TYR A 56 0.06 13.88 -0.45
C TYR A 56 0.28 15.10 0.47
N TRP A 57 0.03 14.94 1.77
CA TRP A 57 0.06 16.06 2.71
C TRP A 57 1.47 16.50 3.10
N SER A 58 2.41 15.56 3.27
CA SER A 58 3.78 15.89 3.68
C SER A 58 4.73 16.18 2.52
N LEU A 59 4.44 15.70 1.30
CA LEU A 59 5.34 15.90 0.16
C LEU A 59 4.67 16.65 -0.99
N LEU A 60 3.48 16.22 -1.44
CA LEU A 60 2.90 16.76 -2.66
C LEU A 60 2.38 18.20 -2.49
N ALA A 61 1.65 18.46 -1.41
CA ALA A 61 1.14 19.80 -1.08
C ALA A 61 2.27 20.84 -0.93
N PRO A 62 3.30 20.62 -0.09
CA PRO A 62 4.43 21.56 0.00
C PRO A 62 5.26 21.63 -1.29
N ALA A 63 5.39 20.54 -2.06
CA ALA A 63 6.11 20.58 -3.34
C ALA A 63 5.42 21.45 -4.39
N ILE A 64 4.09 21.49 -4.42
CA ILE A 64 3.32 22.35 -5.34
C ILE A 64 3.51 23.83 -4.96
N GLU A 65 3.47 24.15 -3.66
CA GLU A 65 3.70 25.52 -3.16
C GLU A 65 5.12 26.01 -3.50
N MET A 66 6.14 25.16 -3.29
CA MET A 66 7.53 25.47 -3.68
C MET A 66 7.70 25.61 -5.20
N ALA A 67 6.99 24.81 -6.00
CA ALA A 67 7.03 24.93 -7.46
C ALA A 67 6.37 26.23 -7.95
N GLU A 68 5.33 26.72 -7.25
CA GLU A 68 4.62 27.95 -7.58
C GLU A 68 5.46 29.20 -7.26
N GLU A 69 6.19 29.17 -6.14
CA GLU A 69 7.12 30.23 -5.74
C GLU A 69 8.34 30.34 -6.68
N SER A 70 8.75 29.22 -7.30
CA SER A 70 9.93 29.14 -8.17
C SER A 70 9.78 29.86 -9.52
N GLY A 71 8.58 30.33 -9.88
CA GLY A 71 8.35 31.27 -10.99
C GLY A 71 8.67 30.79 -12.42
N ALA A 72 9.12 29.54 -12.63
CA ALA A 72 9.61 29.07 -13.93
C ALA A 72 8.49 28.79 -14.96
N PHE A 73 7.27 28.46 -14.51
CA PHE A 73 6.10 28.25 -15.37
C PHE A 73 4.83 28.53 -14.55
N GLY A 74 4.12 29.64 -14.80
CA GLY A 74 2.93 30.07 -14.04
C GLY A 74 1.86 28.98 -13.81
N ALA A 75 0.78 28.96 -14.59
CA ALA A 75 -0.38 28.04 -14.38
C ALA A 75 -0.06 26.53 -14.53
N PHE A 76 1.19 26.17 -14.83
CA PHE A 76 1.67 24.80 -15.00
C PHE A 76 2.60 24.32 -13.86
N SER A 77 2.57 24.97 -12.69
CA SER A 77 3.38 24.62 -11.52
C SER A 77 3.23 23.16 -11.04
N PHE A 78 2.10 22.51 -11.33
CA PHE A 78 1.89 21.09 -11.04
C PHE A 78 2.70 20.14 -11.94
N PHE A 79 3.17 20.61 -13.10
CA PHE A 79 3.86 19.81 -14.11
C PHE A 79 5.18 19.20 -13.61
N PRO A 80 6.11 19.94 -12.98
CA PRO A 80 7.35 19.34 -12.45
C PRO A 80 7.08 18.30 -11.35
N VAL A 81 6.09 18.55 -10.49
CA VAL A 81 5.70 17.62 -9.42
C VAL A 81 5.10 16.34 -10.00
N ALA A 82 4.18 16.47 -10.96
CA ALA A 82 3.57 15.34 -11.66
C ALA A 82 4.60 14.54 -12.48
N ALA A 83 5.49 15.23 -13.21
CA ALA A 83 6.55 14.60 -13.99
C ALA A 83 7.52 13.82 -13.08
N GLY A 84 7.92 14.39 -11.94
CA GLY A 84 8.75 13.70 -10.96
C GLY A 84 8.06 12.47 -10.36
N PHE A 85 6.77 12.58 -10.03
CA PHE A 85 5.98 11.47 -9.50
C PHE A 85 5.83 10.33 -10.53
N VAL A 86 5.51 10.65 -11.79
CA VAL A 86 5.39 9.66 -12.87
C VAL A 86 6.74 9.00 -13.17
N LEU A 87 7.84 9.77 -13.19
CA LEU A 87 9.18 9.23 -13.40
C LEU A 87 9.60 8.31 -12.25
N GLY A 88 9.28 8.65 -11.00
CA GLY A 88 9.49 7.78 -9.84
C GLY A 88 8.66 6.50 -9.91
N ALA A 89 7.38 6.60 -10.30
CA ALA A 89 6.52 5.43 -10.49
C ALA A 89 7.05 4.52 -11.62
N ALA A 90 7.48 5.10 -12.74
CA ALA A 90 8.10 4.38 -13.85
C ALA A 90 9.41 3.70 -13.44
N PHE A 91 10.22 4.35 -12.58
CA PHE A 91 11.42 3.75 -12.02
C PHE A 91 11.12 2.52 -11.16
N VAL A 92 10.15 2.60 -10.25
CA VAL A 92 9.74 1.46 -9.42
C VAL A 92 9.16 0.33 -10.27
N TYR A 93 8.37 0.66 -11.29
CA TYR A 93 7.85 -0.31 -12.25
C TYR A 93 8.97 -0.99 -13.04
N GLY A 94 9.97 -0.23 -13.50
CA GLY A 94 11.17 -0.77 -14.14
C GLY A 94 11.94 -1.69 -13.21
N ALA A 95 12.13 -1.31 -11.94
CA ALA A 95 12.78 -2.16 -10.95
C ALA A 95 12.03 -3.49 -10.74
N ASP A 96 10.69 -3.46 -10.71
CA ASP A 96 9.85 -4.67 -10.61
C ASP A 96 10.03 -5.61 -11.82
N LEU A 97 10.23 -5.05 -13.02
CA LEU A 97 10.54 -5.81 -14.24
C LEU A 97 11.98 -6.34 -14.30
N LEU A 98 12.94 -5.65 -13.67
CA LEU A 98 14.35 -6.02 -13.65
C LEU A 98 14.64 -7.17 -12.66
N ILE A 99 13.90 -7.26 -11.55
CA ILE A 99 14.06 -8.31 -10.54
C ILE A 99 13.90 -9.75 -11.09
N PRO A 100 12.88 -10.10 -11.91
CA PRO A 100 12.74 -11.47 -12.42
C PRO A 100 13.84 -11.88 -13.39
N GLU A 101 14.41 -10.94 -14.16
CA GLU A 101 15.46 -11.20 -15.15
C GLU A 101 16.82 -11.56 -14.51
N MET A 102 17.04 -11.22 -13.23
CA MET A 102 18.28 -11.49 -12.51
C MET A 102 18.32 -12.82 -11.73
N GLY A 103 17.34 -13.70 -11.95
CA GLY A 103 17.50 -15.12 -11.61
C GLY A 103 17.16 -15.52 -10.17
N PHE A 104 16.08 -14.98 -9.58
CA PHE A 104 15.45 -15.59 -8.40
C PHE A 104 14.21 -16.42 -8.81
N PRO A 105 14.31 -17.75 -8.94
CA PRO A 105 13.19 -18.65 -9.24
C PRO A 105 12.28 -18.84 -8.02
N GLY A 106 11.73 -17.75 -7.49
CA GLY A 106 10.91 -17.74 -6.28
C GLY A 106 10.02 -16.52 -6.10
N LEU A 107 10.26 -15.43 -6.85
CA LEU A 107 9.36 -14.28 -6.88
C LEU A 107 8.53 -14.33 -8.17
N ALA A 108 7.39 -14.99 -8.08
CA ALA A 108 6.49 -15.22 -9.20
C ALA A 108 6.06 -13.91 -9.88
N PRO A 109 5.82 -13.91 -11.21
CA PRO A 109 5.12 -12.85 -11.92
C PRO A 109 3.65 -12.86 -11.48
N GLY A 110 3.36 -12.34 -10.30
CA GLY A 110 2.15 -12.67 -9.55
C GLY A 110 1.26 -11.49 -9.19
N CYS A 111 1.75 -10.25 -9.24
CA CYS A 111 0.97 -9.12 -8.70
C CYS A 111 -0.24 -8.78 -9.59
N GLU A 112 -0.11 -8.82 -10.93
CA GLU A 112 -1.27 -8.62 -11.82
C GLU A 112 -2.19 -9.85 -11.87
N HIS A 113 -1.63 -11.06 -11.96
CA HIS A 113 -2.42 -12.27 -12.16
C HIS A 113 -3.17 -12.72 -10.89
N ARG A 114 -2.72 -12.32 -9.68
CA ARG A 114 -3.37 -12.67 -8.40
C ARG A 114 -4.45 -11.66 -8.00
N ALA A 115 -4.28 -10.37 -8.30
CA ALA A 115 -5.31 -9.34 -8.07
C ALA A 115 -6.53 -9.54 -8.99
N LEU A 116 -6.31 -9.93 -10.25
CA LEU A 116 -7.39 -10.29 -11.18
C LEU A 116 -8.04 -11.63 -10.83
N LYS A 117 -7.28 -12.59 -10.29
CA LYS A 117 -7.81 -13.89 -9.84
C LYS A 117 -8.64 -13.76 -8.57
N GLU A 118 -8.24 -12.91 -7.62
CA GLU A 118 -9.02 -12.65 -6.40
C GLU A 118 -10.37 -11.99 -6.70
N LYS A 119 -10.42 -11.03 -7.64
CA LYS A 119 -11.70 -10.48 -8.16
C LYS A 119 -12.59 -11.55 -8.81
N ARG A 120 -12.01 -12.55 -9.48
CA ARG A 120 -12.76 -13.60 -10.19
C ARG A 120 -13.25 -14.74 -9.26
N ASP A 121 -12.45 -15.12 -8.26
CA ASP A 121 -12.82 -16.14 -7.27
C ASP A 121 -13.86 -15.62 -6.27
N GLN A 122 -13.85 -14.31 -5.95
CA GLN A 122 -14.86 -13.68 -5.09
C GLN A 122 -16.22 -13.59 -5.81
N ASP A 123 -16.24 -13.21 -7.09
CA ASP A 123 -17.47 -13.14 -7.90
C ASP A 123 -18.09 -14.54 -8.15
N LEU A 124 -17.26 -15.57 -8.30
CA LEU A 124 -17.71 -16.96 -8.49
C LEU A 124 -18.22 -17.63 -7.20
N GLY A 125 -17.74 -17.18 -6.03
CA GLY A 125 -18.17 -17.69 -4.72
C GLY A 125 -19.54 -17.14 -4.26
N ASP A 126 -19.83 -15.88 -4.57
CA ASP A 126 -21.11 -15.24 -4.25
C ASP A 126 -22.24 -15.71 -5.18
N GLY A 127 -21.95 -15.95 -6.48
CA GLY A 127 -22.97 -16.39 -7.45
C GLY A 127 -23.49 -17.82 -7.24
N HIS A 128 -22.65 -18.75 -6.77
CA HIS A 128 -23.08 -20.14 -6.55
C HIS A 128 -23.87 -20.31 -5.25
N SER A 129 -23.59 -19.47 -4.24
CA SER A 129 -24.26 -19.51 -2.94
C SER A 129 -25.71 -18.99 -3.02
N ASP A 130 -25.96 -17.97 -3.83
CA ASP A 130 -27.32 -17.44 -4.05
C ASP A 130 -28.20 -18.42 -4.85
N LEU A 131 -27.60 -19.13 -5.83
CA LEU A 131 -28.29 -20.12 -6.65
C LEU A 131 -28.56 -21.44 -5.89
N ALA A 132 -27.64 -21.88 -5.03
CA ALA A 132 -27.84 -23.04 -4.15
C ALA A 132 -28.91 -22.78 -3.06
N ILE A 133 -28.98 -21.56 -2.51
CA ILE A 133 -30.03 -21.15 -1.57
C ILE A 133 -31.42 -21.10 -2.23
N ARG A 134 -31.49 -20.75 -3.52
CA ARG A 134 -32.75 -20.78 -4.28
C ARG A 134 -33.19 -22.20 -4.64
N ILE A 135 -32.27 -23.11 -4.94
CA ILE A 135 -32.60 -24.51 -5.29
C ILE A 135 -32.99 -25.32 -4.03
N GLY A 136 -32.32 -25.12 -2.90
CA GLY A 136 -32.60 -25.86 -1.66
C GLY A 136 -33.95 -25.55 -1.00
N ARG A 137 -34.56 -24.39 -1.29
CA ARG A 137 -35.83 -23.98 -0.65
C ARG A 137 -37.09 -24.41 -1.43
N ALA A 138 -36.95 -24.97 -2.64
CA ALA A 138 -38.08 -25.39 -3.47
C ALA A 138 -38.55 -26.85 -3.24
N GLY A 139 -37.89 -27.62 -2.36
CA GLY A 139 -38.01 -29.08 -2.35
C GLY A 139 -38.55 -29.76 -1.08
N LEU A 140 -39.05 -29.04 -0.06
CA LEU A 140 -39.51 -29.71 1.17
C LEU A 140 -40.79 -29.08 1.76
N GLN A 141 -41.93 -29.44 1.17
CA GLN A 141 -43.23 -29.49 1.86
C GLN A 141 -44.01 -30.68 1.31
N PRO A 142 -44.35 -31.66 2.16
CA PRO A 142 -45.72 -32.19 2.20
C PRO A 142 -46.46 -31.73 3.45
#